data_AF-A0A0K3BE77-F1
#
_entry.id   AF-A0A0K3BE77-F1
#
_cell.length_a   1.000
_cell.length_b   1.000
_cell.length_c   1.000
_cell.angle_alpha   90.00
_cell.angle_beta   90.00
_cell.angle_gamma   90.00
#
_symmetry.space_group_name_H-M   'P 1'
#
loop_
_entity.id
_entity.type
_entity.pdbx_description
1 polymer ?
#
loop_
_entity_poly.entity_id
_entity_poly.type
_entity_poly.pdbx_seq_one_letter_code
_entity_poly.pdbx_strand_id
1 'polypeptide(L)'
;MGSRWNKAMAACDLTKKDSRTGATLYPRVVKVRAYSPAVDTLIVRMARGQSRRSFEDRLPELADTLLVERIAVERIKPGYVGLVVQREEVFTETIPAPEMPEDSDAVDLARVYIGDTEYDTDLTVSPAGQHILIVGETGSGKNSIPAGILRGLAPLIRDGLVRLWIADPKQSEFAWARPIAYRYACKMETGDDDAELSIPGMIGQYRKHMEDRQEQLAATGGRKLVLSREAPLDLLILDEIGAMLGYSSSTGRNFLAKDLAVILTQSRATLGRTIALVQEPTKDVVPIRDLFTWRIALRVTTSAQVDMALGENARLRGALADEIPSDPSTAGIGYVIREKSRVPMQVRAAFVTDQELQELVTFVLDGRSEGTHLKVVA
;
A
#
# COMPACT_ATOMS: atom_id res chain seq x y z
N MET A 1 12.29 26.18 24.52
CA MET A 1 12.83 24.91 23.98
C MET A 1 14.36 24.77 24.06
N GLY A 2 15.17 25.84 24.02
CA GLY A 2 16.63 25.73 23.82
C GLY A 2 17.41 24.84 24.80
N SER A 3 17.15 24.92 26.11
CA SER A 3 17.89 24.13 27.13
C SER A 3 17.62 22.61 27.04
N ARG A 4 16.34 22.20 26.99
CA ARG A 4 15.94 20.79 26.86
C ARG A 4 16.42 20.19 25.55
N TRP A 5 16.23 20.91 24.43
CA TRP A 5 16.69 20.47 23.12
C TRP A 5 18.21 20.27 23.08
N ASN A 6 19.00 21.23 23.57
CA ASN A 6 20.45 21.10 23.57
C ASN A 6 20.94 19.93 24.43
N LYS A 7 20.29 19.67 25.58
CA LYS A 7 20.59 18.50 26.41
C LYS A 7 20.31 17.19 25.68
N ALA A 8 19.15 17.08 25.02
CA ALA A 8 18.81 15.90 24.22
C ALA A 8 19.82 15.69 23.09
N MET A 9 20.13 16.74 22.32
CA MET A 9 21.14 16.66 21.26
C MET A 9 22.52 16.26 21.78
N ALA A 10 22.93 16.71 22.97
CA ALA A 10 24.19 16.30 23.58
C ALA A 10 24.16 14.83 24.03
N ALA A 11 23.06 14.38 24.63
CA ALA A 11 22.91 13.00 25.12
C ALA A 11 22.92 11.98 23.97
N CYS A 12 22.40 12.34 22.79
CA CYS A 12 22.36 11.45 21.62
C CYS A 12 23.55 11.63 20.66
N ASP A 13 24.64 12.29 21.09
CA ASP A 13 25.82 12.60 20.25
C ASP A 13 25.51 13.41 18.97
N LEU A 14 24.41 14.16 18.97
CA LEU A 14 23.96 15.03 17.87
C LEU A 14 24.56 16.43 17.97
N THR A 15 25.82 16.55 18.40
CA THR A 15 26.55 17.83 18.45
C THR A 15 27.85 17.77 17.65
N LYS A 16 28.43 18.94 17.35
CA LYS A 16 29.77 19.04 16.74
C LYS A 16 30.61 20.05 17.50
N LYS A 17 31.93 19.88 17.53
CA LYS A 17 32.84 20.91 18.03
C LYS A 17 33.32 21.79 16.88
N ASP A 18 33.25 23.10 17.06
CA ASP A 18 33.86 24.06 16.13
C ASP A 18 35.39 24.02 16.29
N SER A 19 36.11 23.69 15.22
CA SER A 19 37.56 23.49 15.26
C SER A 19 38.36 24.77 15.53
N ARG A 20 37.78 25.95 15.30
CA ARG A 20 38.45 27.25 15.49
C ARG A 20 38.22 27.82 16.87
N THR A 21 37.02 27.65 17.41
CA THR A 21 36.58 28.27 18.67
C THR A 21 36.48 27.30 19.83
N GLY A 22 36.49 25.98 19.57
CA GLY A 22 36.27 24.94 20.58
C GLY A 22 34.81 24.85 21.06
N ALA A 23 33.93 25.72 20.58
CA ALA A 23 32.54 25.79 21.02
C ALA A 23 31.73 24.58 20.52
N THR A 24 30.82 24.09 21.37
CA THR A 24 29.85 23.06 20.97
C THR A 24 28.76 23.67 20.10
N LEU A 25 28.63 23.14 18.89
CA LEU A 25 27.61 23.45 17.91
C LEU A 25 26.43 22.49 18.07
N TYR A 26 25.27 23.07 18.37
CA TYR A 26 24.01 22.35 18.48
C TYR A 26 23.17 22.54 17.20
N PRO A 27 22.46 21.49 16.76
CA PRO A 27 21.33 21.64 15.85
C PRO A 27 20.32 22.60 16.46
N ARG A 28 19.67 23.42 15.63
CA ARG A 28 18.69 24.41 16.08
C ARG A 28 17.34 24.17 15.44
N VAL A 29 16.29 24.03 16.25
CA VAL A 29 14.91 24.06 15.76
C VAL A 29 14.63 25.46 15.24
N VAL A 30 14.26 25.57 13.96
CA VAL A 30 13.93 26.85 13.30
C VAL A 30 12.44 27.02 13.07
N LYS A 31 11.68 25.93 12.99
CA LYS A 31 10.22 25.95 12.84
C LYS A 31 9.63 24.69 13.47
N VAL A 32 8.46 24.83 14.08
CA VAL A 32 7.61 23.74 14.54
C VAL A 32 6.29 23.84 13.78
N ARG A 33 5.74 22.70 13.35
CA ARG A 33 4.38 22.59 12.82
C ARG A 33 3.68 21.46 13.55
N ALA A 34 2.61 21.77 14.26
CA ALA A 34 1.69 20.75 14.78
C ALA A 34 0.70 20.41 13.66
N TYR A 35 0.49 19.12 13.42
CA TYR A 35 -0.53 18.63 12.47
C TYR A 35 -1.71 18.01 13.21
N SER A 36 -1.44 17.33 14.32
CA SER A 36 -2.44 16.76 15.22
C SER A 36 -1.99 16.92 16.68
N PRO A 37 -2.82 16.59 17.68
CA PRO A 37 -2.39 16.56 19.08
C PRO A 37 -1.18 15.66 19.31
N ALA A 38 -1.07 14.56 18.55
CA ALA A 38 -0.01 13.56 18.69
C ALA A 38 1.24 13.82 17.83
N VAL A 39 1.12 14.53 16.69
CA VAL A 39 2.21 14.64 15.69
C VAL A 39 2.66 16.08 15.44
N ASP A 40 3.97 16.28 15.60
CA ASP A 40 4.68 17.52 15.28
C ASP A 40 5.76 17.30 14.23
N THR A 41 6.03 18.31 13.39
CA THR A 41 7.22 18.35 12.54
C THR A 41 8.14 19.48 12.96
N LEU A 42 9.36 19.12 13.37
CA LEU A 42 10.42 20.05 13.73
C LEU A 42 11.35 20.24 12.52
N ILE A 43 11.42 21.46 11.99
CA ILE A 43 12.46 21.82 11.02
C ILE A 43 13.70 22.21 11.81
N VAL A 44 14.76 21.43 11.66
CA VAL A 44 16.02 21.56 12.38
C VAL A 44 17.13 21.96 11.42
N ARG A 45 17.79 23.08 11.71
CA ARG A 45 19.07 23.44 11.09
C ARG A 45 20.17 22.61 11.74
N MET A 46 20.81 21.74 10.96
CA MET A 46 21.89 20.88 11.44
C MET A 46 23.14 21.69 11.79
N ALA A 47 23.95 21.19 12.73
CA ALA A 47 25.28 21.73 12.97
C ALA A 47 26.17 21.49 11.74
N ARG A 48 27.15 22.37 11.51
CA ARG A 48 28.11 22.19 10.40
C ARG A 48 28.86 20.87 10.59
N GLY A 49 28.97 20.08 9.52
CA GLY A 49 29.60 18.76 9.54
C GLY A 49 28.68 17.61 9.94
N GLN A 50 27.39 17.86 10.21
CA GLN A 50 26.38 16.82 10.29
C GLN A 50 25.72 16.57 8.93
N SER A 51 25.20 15.36 8.78
CA SER A 51 24.37 14.96 7.66
C SER A 51 23.01 14.45 8.16
N ARG A 52 22.09 14.21 7.24
CA ARG A 52 20.81 13.54 7.54
C ARG A 52 21.04 12.21 8.27
N ARG A 53 22.03 11.45 7.80
CA ARG A 53 22.40 10.15 8.38
C ARG A 53 22.81 10.26 9.85
N SER A 54 23.42 11.38 10.26
CA SER A 54 23.72 11.62 11.68
C SER A 54 22.48 11.56 12.58
N PHE A 55 21.30 11.95 12.06
CA PHE A 55 20.03 11.84 12.77
C PHE A 55 19.42 10.45 12.63
N GLU A 56 19.42 9.87 11.43
CA GLU A 56 18.89 8.51 11.18
C GLU A 56 19.54 7.46 12.07
N ASP A 57 20.87 7.51 12.21
CA ASP A 57 21.66 6.59 13.04
C ASP A 57 21.44 6.76 14.57
N ARG A 58 20.63 7.76 14.97
CA ARG A 58 20.38 8.13 16.38
C ARG A 58 18.89 8.29 16.70
N LEU A 59 18.00 7.86 15.80
CA LEU A 59 16.56 8.01 16.01
C LEU A 59 16.03 7.28 17.24
N PRO A 60 16.41 6.01 17.51
CA PRO A 60 15.94 5.31 18.70
C PRO A 60 16.34 6.04 19.98
N GLU A 61 17.62 6.39 20.12
CA GLU A 61 18.12 7.08 21.31
C GLU A 61 17.50 8.46 21.47
N LEU A 62 17.22 9.14 20.35
CA LEU A 62 16.58 10.46 20.37
C LEU A 62 15.10 10.35 20.75
N ALA A 63 14.39 9.33 20.30
CA ALA A 63 12.99 9.07 20.67
C ALA A 63 12.89 8.82 22.18
N ASP A 64 13.70 7.92 22.71
CA ASP A 64 13.77 7.61 24.15
C ASP A 64 14.15 8.84 24.99
N THR A 65 15.14 9.62 24.54
CA THR A 65 15.59 10.83 25.24
C THR A 65 14.51 11.92 25.26
N LEU A 66 13.67 11.99 24.22
CA LEU A 66 12.58 12.95 24.13
C LEU A 66 11.27 12.42 24.73
N LEU A 67 11.22 11.14 25.13
CA LEU A 67 10.03 10.46 25.65
C LEU A 67 8.86 10.54 24.66
N VAL A 68 9.12 10.09 23.42
CA VAL A 68 8.14 10.08 22.32
C VAL A 68 8.12 8.70 21.67
N GLU A 69 6.96 8.27 21.19
CA GLU A 69 6.75 6.95 20.57
C GLU A 69 7.60 6.75 19.31
N ARG A 70 7.73 7.79 18.48
CA ARG A 70 8.43 7.66 17.20
C ARG A 70 9.00 8.98 16.70
N ILE A 71 10.14 8.87 16.04
CA ILE A 71 10.71 9.95 15.24
C ILE A 71 11.02 9.44 13.82
N ALA A 72 10.60 10.18 12.80
CA ALA A 72 10.98 9.96 11.40
C ALA A 72 11.76 11.14 10.82
N VAL A 73 12.68 10.87 9.88
CA VAL A 73 13.56 11.90 9.30
C VAL A 73 13.17 12.23 7.86
N GLU A 74 12.84 13.49 7.63
CA GLU A 74 12.60 14.09 6.32
C GLU A 74 13.78 14.96 5.86
N ARG A 75 14.12 14.88 4.57
CA ARG A 75 15.03 15.84 3.95
C ARG A 75 14.27 17.08 3.52
N ILE A 76 14.57 18.22 4.13
CA ILE A 76 13.96 19.51 3.75
C ILE A 76 14.79 20.19 2.65
N LYS A 77 16.07 20.45 2.94
CA LYS A 77 17.05 21.04 2.01
C LYS A 77 18.46 20.87 2.58
N PRO A 78 19.56 21.12 1.83
CA PRO A 78 20.91 21.05 2.39
C PRO A 78 21.06 21.84 3.69
N GLY A 79 21.59 21.20 4.73
CA GLY A 79 21.76 21.79 6.07
C GLY A 79 20.51 21.78 6.97
N TYR A 80 19.37 21.27 6.49
CA TYR A 80 18.11 21.20 7.24
C TYR A 80 17.47 19.81 7.15
N VAL A 81 17.01 19.30 8.29
CA VAL A 81 16.21 18.07 8.41
C VAL A 81 14.86 18.39 9.03
N GLY A 82 13.84 17.63 8.64
CA GLY A 82 12.54 17.60 9.31
C GLY A 82 12.52 16.39 10.22
N LEU A 83 12.15 16.56 11.48
CA LEU A 83 11.88 15.47 12.40
C LEU A 83 10.37 15.41 12.59
N VAL A 84 9.73 14.35 12.10
CA VAL A 84 8.34 14.04 12.41
C VAL A 84 8.36 13.33 13.76
N VAL A 85 7.80 13.97 14.78
CA VAL A 85 7.81 13.52 16.16
C VAL A 85 6.38 13.14 16.52
N GLN A 86 6.17 11.86 16.80
CA GLN A 86 4.92 11.32 17.28
C GLN A 86 5.04 11.08 18.77
N ARG A 87 4.22 11.78 19.56
CA ARG A 87 4.25 11.78 21.02
C ARG A 87 3.47 10.62 21.63
N GLU A 88 2.40 10.21 20.97
CA GLU A 88 1.48 9.15 21.38
C GLU A 88 0.87 8.48 20.12
N GLU A 89 0.15 7.38 20.28
CA GLU A 89 -0.55 6.74 19.16
C GLU A 89 -1.60 7.70 18.57
N VAL A 90 -1.56 7.90 17.25
CA VAL A 90 -2.46 8.80 16.53
C VAL A 90 -3.85 8.18 16.39
N PHE A 91 -3.88 6.87 16.20
CA PHE A 91 -5.08 6.15 15.78
C PHE A 91 -5.72 5.41 16.96
N THR A 92 -6.53 6.12 17.74
CA THR A 92 -7.26 5.57 18.88
C THR A 92 -8.64 5.02 18.52
N GLU A 93 -9.20 5.42 17.38
CA GLU A 93 -10.54 5.05 16.93
C GLU A 93 -10.50 4.32 15.58
N THR A 94 -11.49 3.46 15.38
CA THR A 94 -11.70 2.77 14.10
C THR A 94 -12.19 3.75 13.06
N ILE A 95 -11.57 3.73 11.88
CA ILE A 95 -12.04 4.50 10.73
C ILE A 95 -13.17 3.72 10.04
N PRO A 96 -14.35 4.33 9.81
CA PRO A 96 -15.48 3.65 9.19
C PRO A 96 -15.19 3.26 7.74
N ALA A 97 -15.94 2.29 7.21
CA ALA A 97 -15.78 1.88 5.83
C ALA A 97 -16.00 3.06 4.86
N PRO A 98 -15.27 3.11 3.74
CA PRO A 98 -15.50 4.14 2.73
C PRO A 98 -16.95 4.10 2.22
N GLU A 99 -17.53 5.27 2.02
CA GLU A 99 -18.82 5.38 1.37
C GLU A 99 -18.73 4.91 -0.09
N MET A 100 -19.82 4.36 -0.59
CA MET A 100 -19.94 3.98 -2.00
C MET A 100 -20.62 5.14 -2.74
N PRO A 101 -19.96 5.79 -3.71
CA PRO A 101 -20.61 6.79 -4.53
C PRO A 101 -21.78 6.19 -5.31
N GLU A 102 -22.85 6.95 -5.52
CA GLU A 102 -24.03 6.48 -6.26
C GLU A 102 -23.75 6.36 -7.77
N ASP A 103 -23.04 7.34 -8.32
CA ASP A 103 -22.77 7.45 -9.75
C ASP A 103 -21.30 7.20 -10.11
N SER A 104 -21.07 6.67 -11.31
CA SER A 104 -19.74 6.37 -11.84
C SER A 104 -18.88 7.61 -12.08
N ASP A 105 -19.48 8.75 -12.42
CA ASP A 105 -18.78 10.01 -12.70
C ASP A 105 -18.30 10.73 -11.43
N ALA A 106 -18.87 10.39 -10.28
CA ALA A 106 -18.43 10.86 -8.96
C ALA A 106 -17.11 10.19 -8.50
N VAL A 107 -16.66 9.11 -9.16
CA VAL A 107 -15.46 8.37 -8.75
C VAL A 107 -14.18 8.98 -9.34
N ASP A 108 -13.32 9.53 -8.48
CA ASP A 108 -11.96 9.90 -8.85
C ASP A 108 -11.00 8.69 -8.74
N LEU A 109 -10.75 8.02 -9.87
CA LEU A 109 -9.80 6.90 -9.98
C LEU A 109 -8.34 7.27 -9.65
N ALA A 110 -8.00 8.56 -9.57
CA ALA A 110 -6.70 9.01 -9.10
C ALA A 110 -6.60 9.05 -7.56
N ARG A 111 -7.74 9.10 -6.85
CA ARG A 111 -7.81 9.35 -5.41
C ARG A 111 -8.99 8.64 -4.75
N VAL A 112 -8.93 7.32 -4.70
CA VAL A 112 -9.89 6.51 -3.96
C VAL A 112 -9.50 6.47 -2.48
N TYR A 113 -10.39 6.92 -1.60
CA TYR A 113 -10.23 6.92 -0.14
C TYR A 113 -10.18 5.49 0.41
N ILE A 114 -9.25 5.23 1.33
CA ILE A 114 -9.09 3.92 1.99
C ILE A 114 -8.75 4.02 3.48
N GLY A 115 -8.81 5.21 4.08
CA GLY A 115 -8.47 5.44 5.48
C GLY A 115 -7.81 6.79 5.71
N ASP A 116 -7.08 6.97 6.81
CA ASP A 116 -6.51 8.25 7.23
C ASP A 116 -5.00 8.15 7.48
N THR A 117 -4.36 9.31 7.55
CA THR A 117 -2.92 9.49 7.79
C THR A 117 -2.66 10.13 9.15
N GLU A 118 -1.42 10.02 9.64
CA GLU A 118 -0.94 10.67 10.86
C GLU A 118 -1.10 12.21 10.91
N TYR A 119 -1.43 12.81 9.76
CA TYR A 119 -1.62 14.25 9.59
C TYR A 119 -3.10 14.67 9.59
N ASP A 120 -4.02 13.78 9.97
CA ASP A 120 -5.48 14.03 9.93
C ASP A 120 -5.95 14.39 8.51
N THR A 121 -5.46 13.60 7.54
CA THR A 121 -5.83 13.73 6.12
C THR A 121 -6.07 12.37 5.52
N ASP A 122 -6.89 12.32 4.47
CA ASP A 122 -7.24 11.12 3.72
C ASP A 122 -6.00 10.36 3.20
N LEU A 123 -5.96 9.06 3.51
CA LEU A 123 -5.18 8.09 2.77
C LEU A 123 -5.94 7.70 1.51
N THR A 124 -5.42 8.11 0.36
CA THR A 124 -5.98 7.75 -0.95
C THR A 124 -5.01 6.94 -1.79
N VAL A 125 -5.53 6.01 -2.59
CA VAL A 125 -4.78 5.29 -3.64
C VAL A 125 -5.29 5.66 -5.03
N SER A 126 -4.50 5.37 -6.06
CA SER A 126 -4.94 5.46 -7.44
C SER A 126 -5.05 4.05 -8.04
N PRO A 127 -6.23 3.40 -7.98
CA PRO A 127 -6.41 2.07 -8.55
C PRO A 127 -6.10 2.05 -10.05
N ALA A 128 -6.36 3.13 -10.78
CA ALA A 128 -6.01 3.26 -12.20
C ALA A 128 -4.57 3.73 -12.46
N GLY A 129 -3.80 4.06 -11.42
CA GLY A 129 -2.45 4.61 -11.53
C GLY A 129 -1.36 3.68 -10.99
N GLN A 130 -1.71 2.75 -10.10
CA GLN A 130 -0.77 2.02 -9.27
C GLN A 130 -1.00 0.50 -9.31
N HIS A 131 0.10 -0.26 -9.28
CA HIS A 131 0.09 -1.61 -8.73
C HIS A 131 0.34 -1.52 -7.22
N ILE A 132 -0.53 -2.16 -6.44
CA ILE A 132 -0.60 -2.06 -4.98
C ILE A 132 -0.14 -3.37 -4.35
N LEU A 133 0.85 -3.30 -3.47
CA LEU A 133 1.25 -4.42 -2.60
C LEU A 133 0.89 -4.10 -1.15
N ILE A 134 0.15 -5.01 -0.52
CA ILE A 134 -0.29 -4.91 0.87
C ILE A 134 0.42 -6.00 1.67
N VAL A 135 1.26 -5.57 2.60
CA VAL A 135 2.06 -6.47 3.44
C VAL A 135 1.57 -6.38 4.89
N GLY A 136 1.54 -7.51 5.59
CA GLY A 136 1.15 -7.57 6.99
C GLY A 136 0.84 -8.99 7.44
N GLU A 137 0.88 -9.27 8.73
CA GLU A 137 0.58 -10.61 9.26
C GLU A 137 -0.93 -10.88 9.37
N THR A 138 -1.31 -12.09 9.79
CA THR A 138 -2.72 -12.42 10.05
C THR A 138 -3.30 -11.50 11.14
N GLY A 139 -4.51 -10.99 10.92
CA GLY A 139 -5.16 -10.08 11.87
C GLY A 139 -4.55 -8.67 11.93
N SER A 140 -3.73 -8.28 10.94
CA SER A 140 -3.23 -6.90 10.81
C SER A 140 -4.23 -5.95 10.14
N GLY A 141 -5.33 -6.47 9.56
CA GLY A 141 -6.37 -5.66 8.89
C GLY A 141 -6.18 -5.51 7.37
N LYS A 142 -5.30 -6.31 6.73
CA LYS A 142 -4.99 -6.20 5.28
C LYS A 142 -6.22 -6.25 4.38
N ASN A 143 -7.22 -7.08 4.70
CA ASN A 143 -8.34 -7.36 3.81
C ASN A 143 -9.35 -6.21 3.75
N SER A 144 -9.33 -5.31 4.75
CA SER A 144 -10.15 -4.10 4.71
C SER A 144 -9.64 -3.07 3.70
N ILE A 145 -8.36 -3.11 3.32
CA ILE A 145 -7.81 -2.22 2.27
C ILE A 145 -8.42 -2.51 0.88
N PRO A 146 -8.31 -3.73 0.31
CA PRO A 146 -8.94 -4.02 -0.97
C PRO A 146 -10.46 -3.88 -0.89
N ALA A 147 -11.09 -4.26 0.23
CA ALA A 147 -12.52 -4.02 0.43
C ALA A 147 -12.88 -2.53 0.35
N GLY A 148 -12.13 -1.66 1.02
CA GLY A 148 -12.31 -0.20 0.97
C GLY A 148 -12.11 0.35 -0.44
N ILE A 149 -11.11 -0.13 -1.17
CA ILE A 149 -10.91 0.21 -2.59
C ILE A 149 -12.14 -0.20 -3.40
N LEU A 150 -12.64 -1.42 -3.23
CA LEU A 150 -13.79 -1.92 -3.99
C LEU A 150 -15.07 -1.16 -3.67
N ARG A 151 -15.26 -0.69 -2.42
CA ARG A 151 -16.36 0.21 -2.04
C ARG A 151 -16.27 1.55 -2.77
N GLY A 152 -15.10 2.19 -2.80
CA GLY A 152 -14.91 3.42 -3.57
C GLY A 152 -15.05 3.24 -5.09
N LEU A 153 -14.90 2.01 -5.60
CA LEU A 153 -15.08 1.64 -7.01
C LEU A 153 -16.47 1.05 -7.31
N ALA A 154 -17.36 0.92 -6.32
CA ALA A 154 -18.62 0.19 -6.45
C ALA A 154 -19.46 0.57 -7.69
N PRO A 155 -19.73 1.86 -8.00
CA PRO A 155 -20.52 2.21 -9.18
C PRO A 155 -19.81 1.89 -10.50
N LEU A 156 -18.48 1.97 -10.54
CA LEU A 156 -17.71 1.58 -11.73
C LEU A 156 -17.75 0.07 -11.97
N ILE A 157 -17.80 -0.74 -10.92
CA ILE A 157 -17.95 -2.20 -11.01
C ILE A 157 -19.37 -2.56 -11.48
N ARG A 158 -20.39 -1.91 -10.89
CA ARG A 158 -21.80 -2.03 -11.30
C ARG A 158 -21.99 -1.72 -12.79
N ASP A 159 -21.42 -0.60 -13.25
CA ASP A 159 -21.61 -0.08 -14.60
C ASP A 159 -20.72 -0.77 -15.64
N GLY A 160 -19.90 -1.75 -15.23
CA GLY A 160 -19.03 -2.53 -16.11
C GLY A 160 -17.80 -1.76 -16.60
N LEU A 161 -17.43 -0.65 -15.95
CA LEU A 161 -16.21 0.12 -16.21
C LEU A 161 -14.99 -0.49 -15.50
N VAL A 162 -15.21 -1.27 -14.44
CA VAL A 162 -14.18 -2.05 -13.74
C VAL A 162 -14.56 -3.53 -13.77
N ARG A 163 -13.60 -4.40 -14.10
CA ARG A 163 -13.76 -5.86 -14.05
C ARG A 163 -12.79 -6.47 -13.05
N LEU A 164 -13.32 -7.31 -12.16
CA LEU A 164 -12.53 -7.95 -11.11
C LEU A 164 -12.05 -9.33 -11.55
N TRP A 165 -10.74 -9.52 -11.52
CA TRP A 165 -10.09 -10.81 -11.71
C TRP A 165 -9.51 -11.25 -10.37
N ILE A 166 -10.11 -12.23 -9.71
CA ILE A 166 -9.81 -12.54 -8.31
C ILE A 166 -9.17 -13.92 -8.20
N ALA A 167 -7.95 -13.98 -7.68
CA ALA A 167 -7.28 -15.22 -7.31
C ALA A 167 -7.32 -15.36 -5.79
N ASP A 168 -8.07 -16.34 -5.29
CA ASP A 168 -8.29 -16.60 -3.87
C ASP A 168 -8.06 -18.10 -3.56
N PRO A 169 -6.80 -18.52 -3.33
CA PRO A 169 -6.45 -19.92 -3.10
C PRO A 169 -7.02 -20.48 -1.79
N LYS A 170 -7.39 -19.61 -0.84
CA LYS A 170 -7.88 -20.01 0.49
C LYS A 170 -9.40 -19.97 0.60
N GLN A 171 -10.09 -19.29 -0.32
CA GLN A 171 -11.54 -19.11 -0.36
C GLN A 171 -12.10 -18.51 0.94
N SER A 172 -11.32 -17.70 1.64
CA SER A 172 -11.72 -17.10 2.92
C SER A 172 -11.96 -15.61 2.79
N GLU A 173 -11.02 -14.87 2.21
CA GLU A 173 -11.02 -13.40 2.30
C GLU A 173 -11.74 -12.72 1.15
N PHE A 174 -11.89 -13.39 0.00
CA PHE A 174 -12.55 -12.83 -1.19
C PHE A 174 -13.70 -13.69 -1.72
N ALA A 175 -14.07 -14.77 -1.04
CA ALA A 175 -15.20 -15.61 -1.43
C ALA A 175 -16.52 -14.81 -1.57
N TRP A 176 -16.72 -13.78 -0.72
CA TRP A 176 -17.85 -12.86 -0.79
C TRP A 176 -17.95 -12.10 -2.12
N ALA A 177 -16.81 -11.85 -2.78
CA ALA A 177 -16.75 -11.10 -4.03
C ALA A 177 -17.03 -11.96 -5.28
N ARG A 178 -17.18 -13.28 -5.13
CA ARG A 178 -17.43 -14.21 -6.24
C ARG A 178 -18.64 -13.81 -7.13
N PRO A 179 -19.80 -13.36 -6.60
CA PRO A 179 -20.94 -12.96 -7.43
C PRO A 179 -20.70 -11.72 -8.30
N ILE A 180 -19.76 -10.86 -7.88
CA ILE A 180 -19.44 -9.61 -8.57
C ILE A 180 -18.17 -9.71 -9.42
N ALA A 181 -17.41 -10.80 -9.32
CA ALA A 181 -16.20 -11.04 -10.08
C ALA A 181 -16.47 -11.27 -11.57
N TYR A 182 -15.60 -10.74 -12.43
CA TYR A 182 -15.58 -11.10 -13.85
C TYR A 182 -14.97 -12.49 -14.04
N ARG A 183 -13.89 -12.78 -13.30
CA ARG A 183 -13.26 -14.09 -13.19
C ARG A 183 -12.84 -14.34 -11.75
N TYR A 184 -13.04 -15.56 -11.28
CA TYR A 184 -12.68 -15.98 -9.94
C TYR A 184 -12.01 -17.34 -10.01
N ALA A 185 -10.78 -17.45 -9.51
CA ALA A 185 -10.03 -18.71 -9.48
C ALA A 185 -9.55 -19.01 -8.05
N CYS A 186 -9.78 -20.24 -7.59
CA CYS A 186 -9.38 -20.68 -6.24
C CYS A 186 -8.49 -21.92 -6.21
N LYS A 187 -8.20 -22.53 -7.37
CA LYS A 187 -7.40 -23.77 -7.47
C LYS A 187 -6.08 -23.49 -8.17
N MET A 188 -4.99 -24.09 -7.69
CA MET A 188 -3.69 -24.01 -8.37
C MET A 188 -3.61 -24.99 -9.56
N GLU A 189 -4.36 -26.08 -9.49
CA GLU A 189 -4.43 -27.11 -10.53
C GLU A 189 -5.91 -27.51 -10.72
N THR A 190 -6.27 -27.77 -11.97
CA THR A 190 -7.56 -28.28 -12.41
C THR A 190 -7.31 -29.42 -13.41
N GLY A 191 -8.36 -30.17 -13.79
CA GLY A 191 -8.22 -31.16 -14.86
C GLY A 191 -7.85 -30.49 -16.18
N ASP A 192 -7.31 -31.27 -17.14
CA ASP A 192 -6.81 -30.75 -18.42
C ASP A 192 -7.87 -29.91 -19.18
N ASP A 193 -9.15 -30.28 -19.08
CA ASP A 193 -10.26 -29.57 -19.74
C ASP A 193 -10.61 -28.22 -19.09
N ASP A 194 -10.19 -27.99 -17.84
CA ASP A 194 -10.55 -26.82 -17.01
C ASP A 194 -9.30 -26.01 -16.58
N ALA A 195 -8.14 -26.21 -17.24
CA ALA A 195 -6.87 -25.56 -16.89
C ALA A 195 -7.00 -24.03 -16.78
N GLU A 196 -7.88 -23.43 -17.57
CA GLU A 196 -8.21 -22.01 -17.59
C GLU A 196 -8.89 -21.49 -16.31
N LEU A 197 -9.56 -22.36 -15.56
CA LEU A 197 -10.20 -22.05 -14.27
C LEU A 197 -9.22 -22.11 -13.08
N SER A 198 -7.99 -22.59 -13.32
CA SER A 198 -6.91 -22.51 -12.34
C SER A 198 -6.38 -21.08 -12.21
N ILE A 199 -5.76 -20.77 -11.07
CA ILE A 199 -5.12 -19.47 -10.83
C ILE A 199 -4.06 -19.16 -11.93
N PRO A 200 -3.13 -20.08 -12.27
CA PRO A 200 -2.22 -19.87 -13.39
C PRO A 200 -2.94 -19.65 -14.73
N GLY A 201 -3.98 -20.43 -15.03
CA GLY A 201 -4.77 -20.29 -16.26
C GLY A 201 -5.43 -18.92 -16.37
N MET A 202 -6.09 -18.46 -15.31
CA MET A 202 -6.71 -17.14 -15.24
C MET A 202 -5.69 -16.00 -15.39
N ILE A 203 -4.50 -16.12 -14.78
CA ILE A 203 -3.44 -15.12 -14.91
C ILE A 203 -2.86 -15.11 -16.34
N GLY A 204 -2.72 -16.29 -16.96
CA GLY A 204 -2.37 -16.42 -18.38
C GLY A 204 -3.39 -15.75 -19.31
N GLN A 205 -4.69 -15.93 -19.04
CA GLN A 205 -5.75 -15.23 -19.77
C GLN A 205 -5.71 -13.72 -19.59
N TYR A 206 -5.53 -13.26 -18.35
CA TYR A 206 -5.38 -11.84 -18.05
C TYR A 206 -4.21 -11.24 -18.84
N ARG A 207 -3.06 -11.94 -18.86
CA ARG A 207 -1.89 -11.53 -19.62
C ARG A 207 -2.16 -11.48 -21.12
N LYS A 208 -2.77 -12.52 -21.69
CA LYS A 208 -3.13 -12.55 -23.12
C LYS A 208 -4.07 -11.42 -23.49
N HIS A 209 -5.11 -11.19 -22.68
CA HIS A 209 -6.04 -10.09 -22.88
C HIS A 209 -5.36 -8.70 -22.79
N MET A 210 -4.35 -8.57 -21.92
CA MET A 210 -3.49 -7.39 -21.89
C MET A 210 -2.68 -7.24 -23.19
N GLU A 211 -2.08 -8.32 -23.70
CA GLU A 211 -1.31 -8.33 -24.96
C GLU A 211 -2.21 -7.98 -26.17
N ASP A 212 -3.41 -8.54 -26.27
CA ASP A 212 -4.39 -8.22 -27.32
C ASP A 212 -4.75 -6.71 -27.32
N ARG A 213 -4.92 -6.11 -26.13
CA ARG A 213 -5.15 -4.67 -25.98
C ARG A 213 -3.94 -3.82 -26.37
N GLN A 214 -2.71 -4.31 -26.17
CA GLN A 214 -1.49 -3.63 -26.61
C GLN A 214 -1.40 -3.62 -28.13
N GLU A 215 -1.72 -4.74 -28.79
CA GLU A 215 -1.76 -4.82 -30.26
C GLU A 215 -2.79 -3.86 -30.85
N GLN A 216 -3.98 -3.76 -30.26
CA GLN A 216 -5.00 -2.79 -30.66
C GLN A 216 -4.54 -1.33 -30.49
N LEU A 217 -3.87 -1.01 -29.38
CA LEU A 217 -3.26 0.31 -29.17
C LEU A 217 -2.19 0.63 -30.21
N ALA A 218 -1.32 -0.34 -30.50
CA ALA A 218 -0.27 -0.19 -31.49
C ALA A 218 -0.84 0.05 -32.89
N ALA A 219 -1.88 -0.70 -33.27
CA ALA A 219 -2.56 -0.55 -34.55
C ALA A 219 -3.25 0.82 -34.72
N THR A 220 -3.70 1.43 -33.63
CA THR A 220 -4.37 2.75 -33.64
C THR A 220 -3.42 3.91 -33.36
N GLY A 221 -2.14 3.65 -33.05
CA GLY A 221 -1.16 4.67 -32.66
C GLY A 221 -1.43 5.32 -31.30
N GLY A 222 -2.29 4.71 -30.48
CA GLY A 222 -2.66 5.21 -29.16
C GLY A 222 -1.59 4.98 -28.09
N ARG A 223 -1.46 5.90 -27.14
CA ARG A 223 -0.51 5.76 -26.00
C ARG A 223 -1.10 5.06 -24.78
N LYS A 224 -2.42 5.09 -24.61
CA LYS A 224 -3.15 4.53 -23.48
C LYS A 224 -4.62 4.33 -23.86
N LEU A 225 -5.24 3.25 -23.42
CA LEU A 225 -6.68 3.05 -23.57
C LEU A 225 -7.46 4.04 -22.69
N VAL A 226 -8.60 4.47 -23.21
CA VAL A 226 -9.56 5.31 -22.49
C VAL A 226 -10.59 4.41 -21.84
N LEU A 227 -10.85 4.65 -20.56
CA LEU A 227 -11.83 3.88 -19.78
C LEU A 227 -13.21 3.97 -20.43
N SER A 228 -13.82 2.83 -20.70
CA SER A 228 -15.16 2.69 -21.26
C SER A 228 -15.71 1.30 -20.94
N ARG A 229 -16.96 1.01 -21.30
CA ARG A 229 -17.53 -0.34 -21.12
C ARG A 229 -16.90 -1.37 -22.05
N GLU A 230 -16.39 -0.93 -23.19
CA GLU A 230 -15.66 -1.74 -24.18
C GLU A 230 -14.20 -1.93 -23.76
N ALA A 231 -13.60 -0.92 -23.14
CA ALA A 231 -12.25 -0.96 -22.56
C ALA A 231 -12.28 -0.68 -21.05
N PRO A 232 -12.80 -1.63 -20.23
CA PRO A 232 -12.86 -1.46 -18.78
C PRO A 232 -11.48 -1.62 -18.14
N LEU A 233 -11.34 -1.05 -16.94
CA LEU A 233 -10.22 -1.28 -16.04
C LEU A 233 -10.28 -2.71 -15.51
N ASP A 234 -9.31 -3.54 -15.90
CA ASP A 234 -9.14 -4.88 -15.37
C ASP A 234 -8.32 -4.82 -14.08
N LEU A 235 -8.93 -5.19 -12.97
CA LEU A 235 -8.31 -5.20 -11.64
C LEU A 235 -8.04 -6.63 -11.21
N LEU A 236 -6.77 -7.04 -11.28
CA LEU A 236 -6.28 -8.32 -10.79
C LEU A 236 -6.03 -8.24 -9.28
N ILE A 237 -6.77 -9.02 -8.51
CA ILE A 237 -6.67 -9.12 -7.05
C ILE A 237 -6.07 -10.48 -6.71
N LEU A 238 -4.96 -10.47 -5.98
CA LEU A 238 -4.26 -11.66 -5.51
C LEU A 238 -4.32 -11.69 -3.98
N ASP A 239 -5.16 -12.57 -3.41
CA ASP A 239 -5.41 -12.65 -1.97
C ASP A 239 -4.17 -13.02 -1.14
N GLU A 240 -3.37 -13.95 -1.64
CA GLU A 240 -2.11 -14.31 -1.00
C GLU A 240 -1.11 -14.74 -2.08
N ILE A 241 -0.38 -13.75 -2.60
CA ILE A 241 0.59 -13.98 -3.68
C ILE A 241 1.72 -14.93 -3.24
N GLY A 242 2.06 -14.94 -1.95
CA GLY A 242 3.06 -15.85 -1.40
C GLY A 242 2.62 -17.31 -1.46
N ALA A 243 1.34 -17.59 -1.25
CA ALA A 243 0.77 -18.92 -1.44
C ALA A 243 0.80 -19.32 -2.93
N MET A 244 0.38 -18.43 -3.82
CA MET A 244 0.33 -18.72 -5.26
C MET A 244 1.70 -19.04 -5.85
N LEU A 245 2.73 -18.29 -5.45
CA LEU A 245 4.10 -18.55 -5.87
C LEU A 245 4.70 -19.73 -5.05
N GLY A 246 4.26 -19.91 -3.81
CA GLY A 246 4.64 -20.95 -2.87
C GLY A 246 4.32 -22.38 -3.31
N TYR A 247 3.08 -22.61 -3.74
CA TYR A 247 2.50 -23.95 -3.90
C TYR A 247 2.74 -24.62 -5.26
N SER A 248 3.16 -23.89 -6.28
CA SER A 248 3.44 -24.46 -7.59
C SER A 248 4.76 -25.24 -7.61
N SER A 249 4.85 -26.27 -8.46
CA SER A 249 6.15 -26.87 -8.84
C SER A 249 7.15 -25.78 -9.23
N SER A 250 8.46 -26.03 -9.07
CA SER A 250 9.51 -25.03 -9.34
C SER A 250 9.38 -24.41 -10.75
N THR A 251 8.98 -25.21 -11.73
CA THR A 251 8.69 -24.78 -13.10
C THR A 251 7.43 -23.90 -13.17
N GLY A 252 6.30 -24.32 -12.57
CA GLY A 252 5.05 -23.54 -12.55
C GLY A 252 5.20 -22.19 -11.83
N ARG A 253 5.99 -22.17 -10.74
CA ARG A 253 6.33 -20.95 -9.99
C ARG A 253 7.02 -19.92 -10.86
N ASN A 254 8.01 -20.36 -11.63
CA ASN A 254 8.79 -19.50 -12.50
C ASN A 254 7.95 -18.91 -13.64
N PHE A 255 7.01 -19.68 -14.20
CA PHE A 255 6.08 -19.18 -15.21
C PHE A 255 5.13 -18.13 -14.62
N LEU A 256 4.50 -18.43 -13.48
CA LEU A 256 3.57 -17.50 -12.85
C LEU A 256 4.24 -16.19 -12.43
N ALA A 257 5.44 -16.27 -11.83
CA ALA A 257 6.22 -15.09 -11.48
C ALA A 257 6.59 -14.25 -12.72
N LYS A 258 6.92 -14.91 -13.84
CA LYS A 258 7.23 -14.24 -15.11
C LYS A 258 6.01 -13.54 -15.70
N ASP A 259 4.85 -14.18 -15.70
CA ASP A 259 3.60 -13.59 -16.19
C ASP A 259 3.21 -12.37 -15.36
N LEU A 260 3.25 -12.49 -14.03
CA LEU A 260 3.00 -11.36 -13.14
C LEU A 260 4.02 -10.24 -13.34
N ALA A 261 5.30 -10.54 -13.57
CA ALA A 261 6.31 -9.51 -13.88
C ALA A 261 5.97 -8.74 -15.17
N VAL A 262 5.51 -9.43 -16.21
CA VAL A 262 5.05 -8.81 -17.46
C VAL A 262 3.82 -7.94 -17.21
N ILE A 263 2.83 -8.46 -16.47
CA ILE A 263 1.63 -7.72 -16.10
C ILE A 263 1.98 -6.42 -15.35
N LEU A 264 2.79 -6.51 -14.28
CA LEU A 264 3.15 -5.37 -13.43
C LEU A 264 3.94 -4.28 -14.18
N THR A 265 4.63 -4.64 -15.26
CA THR A 265 5.47 -3.70 -16.04
C THR A 265 4.77 -3.14 -17.27
N GLN A 266 3.82 -3.87 -17.87
CA GLN A 266 3.29 -3.54 -19.20
C GLN A 266 1.78 -3.29 -19.26
N SER A 267 1.03 -3.53 -18.17
CA SER A 267 -0.43 -3.35 -18.16
C SER A 267 -0.90 -1.90 -17.97
N ARG A 268 0.05 -0.95 -17.75
CA ARG A 268 -0.29 0.44 -17.46
C ARG A 268 -1.16 1.08 -18.55
N ALA A 269 -0.74 0.90 -19.79
CA ALA A 269 -1.36 1.50 -20.98
C ALA A 269 -2.69 0.83 -21.37
N THR A 270 -2.89 -0.43 -21.01
CA THR A 270 -4.05 -1.24 -21.38
C THR A 270 -5.14 -1.31 -20.31
N LEU A 271 -5.09 -0.40 -19.32
CA LEU A 271 -6.02 -0.38 -18.19
C LEU A 271 -6.03 -1.70 -17.41
N GLY A 272 -4.87 -2.32 -17.19
CA GLY A 272 -4.74 -3.46 -16.27
C GLY A 272 -4.01 -3.07 -14.99
N ARG A 273 -4.52 -3.43 -13.82
CA ARG A 273 -3.95 -3.06 -12.51
C ARG A 273 -3.97 -4.24 -11.56
N THR A 274 -3.07 -4.23 -10.57
CA THR A 274 -2.87 -5.37 -9.68
C THR A 274 -2.87 -4.91 -8.24
N ILE A 275 -3.67 -5.57 -7.41
CA ILE A 275 -3.64 -5.50 -5.95
C ILE A 275 -3.18 -6.87 -5.47
N ALA A 276 -2.09 -6.94 -4.73
CA ALA A 276 -1.59 -8.18 -4.17
C ALA A 276 -1.42 -8.05 -2.67
N LEU A 277 -1.86 -9.07 -1.96
CA LEU A 277 -1.70 -9.20 -0.51
C LEU A 277 -0.64 -10.27 -0.24
N VAL A 278 0.16 -10.04 0.79
CA VAL A 278 1.20 -10.99 1.21
C VAL A 278 1.42 -10.93 2.72
N GLN A 279 1.59 -12.10 3.35
CA GLN A 279 2.06 -12.18 4.74
C GLN A 279 3.58 -12.07 4.84
N GLU A 280 4.30 -12.82 4.03
CA GLU A 280 5.76 -12.87 4.05
C GLU A 280 6.39 -12.29 2.75
N PRO A 281 6.89 -11.05 2.77
CA PRO A 281 7.37 -10.35 1.57
C PRO A 281 8.83 -10.71 1.20
N THR A 282 9.37 -11.87 1.56
CA THR A 282 10.79 -12.21 1.30
C THR A 282 11.06 -12.33 -0.21
N LYS A 283 12.34 -12.20 -0.65
CA LYS A 283 12.66 -12.24 -2.10
C LYS A 283 12.41 -13.62 -2.69
N ASP A 284 12.60 -14.64 -1.86
CA ASP A 284 12.36 -16.03 -2.24
C ASP A 284 10.85 -16.28 -2.42
N VAL A 285 10.00 -15.70 -1.58
CA VAL A 285 8.54 -15.82 -1.66
C VAL A 285 7.95 -14.97 -2.80
N VAL A 286 8.30 -13.68 -2.87
CA VAL A 286 7.79 -12.73 -3.87
C VAL A 286 8.92 -12.00 -4.59
N PRO A 287 9.54 -12.60 -5.63
CA PRO A 287 10.67 -12.00 -6.35
C PRO A 287 10.31 -10.71 -7.09
N ILE A 288 9.04 -10.51 -7.40
CA ILE A 288 8.51 -9.38 -8.18
C ILE A 288 8.03 -8.20 -7.30
N ARG A 289 8.21 -8.25 -5.98
CA ARG A 289 7.62 -7.26 -5.06
C ARG A 289 8.03 -5.81 -5.33
N ASP A 290 9.23 -5.61 -5.89
CA ASP A 290 9.76 -4.27 -6.19
C ASP A 290 9.13 -3.65 -7.46
N LEU A 291 8.37 -4.43 -8.24
CA LEU A 291 7.60 -3.94 -9.39
C LEU A 291 6.28 -3.26 -8.99
N PHE A 292 5.83 -3.44 -7.75
CA PHE A 292 4.65 -2.74 -7.24
C PHE A 292 4.98 -1.28 -6.95
N THR A 293 4.21 -0.38 -7.57
CA THR A 293 4.46 1.06 -7.54
C THR A 293 4.00 1.73 -6.26
N TRP A 294 3.06 1.12 -5.54
CA TRP A 294 2.60 1.59 -4.24
C TRP A 294 2.55 0.42 -3.25
N ARG A 295 3.03 0.66 -2.04
CA ARG A 295 3.23 -0.39 -1.04
C ARG A 295 2.85 0.12 0.34
N ILE A 296 2.13 -0.71 1.08
CA ILE A 296 1.77 -0.47 2.47
C ILE A 296 2.23 -1.67 3.31
N ALA A 297 2.84 -1.37 4.46
CA ALA A 297 3.16 -2.36 5.47
C ALA A 297 2.31 -2.09 6.70
N LEU A 298 1.31 -2.94 6.94
CA LEU A 298 0.64 -3.05 8.22
C LEU A 298 1.57 -3.76 9.21
N ARG A 299 1.05 -4.17 10.37
CA ARG A 299 1.78 -4.96 11.34
C ARG A 299 2.51 -6.16 10.69
N VAL A 300 3.81 -6.27 10.93
CA VAL A 300 4.70 -7.36 10.45
C VAL A 300 5.47 -7.98 11.62
N THR A 301 6.07 -9.16 11.44
CA THR A 301 6.68 -9.90 12.56
C THR A 301 8.13 -9.53 12.83
N THR A 302 8.83 -8.94 11.86
CA THR A 302 10.26 -8.62 11.99
C THR A 302 10.62 -7.28 11.39
N SER A 303 11.65 -6.65 11.96
CA SER A 303 12.27 -5.43 11.44
C SER A 303 12.68 -5.53 9.96
N ALA A 304 13.18 -6.70 9.55
CA ALA A 304 13.60 -6.96 8.18
C ALA A 304 12.41 -6.92 7.18
N GLN A 305 11.22 -7.37 7.60
CA GLN A 305 10.03 -7.34 6.75
C GLN A 305 9.57 -5.92 6.45
N VAL A 306 9.79 -4.95 7.35
CA VAL A 306 9.53 -3.53 7.10
C VAL A 306 10.31 -3.05 5.88
N ASP A 307 11.62 -3.31 5.85
CA ASP A 307 12.48 -2.89 4.75
C ASP A 307 12.18 -3.67 3.47
N MET A 308 11.79 -4.94 3.58
CA MET A 308 11.35 -5.72 2.42
C MET A 308 10.08 -5.15 1.78
N ALA A 309 9.12 -4.69 2.60
CA ALA A 309 7.86 -4.13 2.14
C ALA A 309 8.02 -2.69 1.61
N LEU A 310 8.64 -1.82 2.39
CA LEU A 310 8.67 -0.36 2.13
C LEU A 310 9.97 0.12 1.46
N GLY A 311 10.93 -0.79 1.29
CA GLY A 311 12.24 -0.51 0.70
C GLY A 311 13.33 -0.24 1.74
N GLU A 312 14.57 -0.26 1.27
CA GLU A 312 15.77 -0.24 2.10
C GLU A 312 15.78 0.90 3.14
N ASN A 313 16.15 0.55 4.38
CA ASN A 313 16.26 1.46 5.52
C ASN A 313 14.94 2.19 5.86
N ALA A 314 13.77 1.65 5.50
CA ALA A 314 12.48 2.23 5.85
C ALA A 314 12.25 2.20 7.36
N ARG A 315 12.62 1.10 8.03
CA ARG A 315 12.52 1.00 9.48
C ARG A 315 13.40 2.02 10.18
N LEU A 316 14.66 2.13 9.76
CA LEU A 316 15.62 3.13 10.27
C LEU A 316 15.14 4.58 10.04
N ARG A 317 14.25 4.81 9.07
CA ARG A 317 13.63 6.12 8.82
C ARG A 317 12.37 6.39 9.64
N GLY A 318 11.97 5.47 10.51
CA GLY A 318 10.78 5.60 11.37
C GLY A 318 9.52 4.91 10.83
N ALA A 319 9.65 3.82 10.07
CA ALA A 319 8.54 2.92 9.79
C ALA A 319 8.55 1.78 10.81
N LEU A 320 7.87 1.92 11.96
CA LEU A 320 7.93 0.94 13.04
C LEU A 320 6.81 -0.11 12.91
N ALA A 321 6.64 -0.68 11.71
CA ALA A 321 5.54 -1.61 11.43
C ALA A 321 5.67 -2.95 12.18
N ASP A 322 6.90 -3.33 12.55
CA ASP A 322 7.19 -4.50 13.38
C ASP A 322 6.96 -4.29 14.88
N GLU A 323 6.75 -3.04 15.30
CA GLU A 323 6.48 -2.67 16.70
C GLU A 323 4.98 -2.39 16.94
N ILE A 324 4.15 -2.46 15.89
CA ILE A 324 2.69 -2.33 16.02
C ILE A 324 2.17 -3.51 16.87
N PRO A 325 1.47 -3.25 18.01
CA PRO A 325 0.98 -4.31 18.89
C PRO A 325 0.04 -5.28 18.18
N SER A 326 0.06 -6.55 18.61
CA SER A 326 -0.88 -7.58 18.17
C SER A 326 -2.24 -7.48 18.86
N ASP A 327 -2.92 -6.35 18.69
CA ASP A 327 -4.21 -6.07 19.31
C ASP A 327 -5.27 -5.73 18.24
N PRO A 328 -6.54 -6.15 18.38
CA PRO A 328 -7.59 -5.77 17.44
C PRO A 328 -7.76 -4.25 17.28
N SER A 329 -7.49 -3.44 18.31
CA SER A 329 -7.58 -1.98 18.26
C SER A 329 -6.52 -1.32 17.38
N THR A 330 -5.43 -2.01 17.05
CA THR A 330 -4.37 -1.52 16.16
C THR A 330 -4.48 -2.08 14.74
N ALA A 331 -5.48 -2.94 14.47
CA ALA A 331 -5.74 -3.45 13.14
C ALA A 331 -6.00 -2.31 12.14
N GLY A 332 -5.42 -2.44 10.95
CA GLY A 332 -5.44 -1.41 9.91
C GLY A 332 -4.34 -0.36 10.06
N ILE A 333 -3.66 -0.24 11.22
CA ILE A 333 -2.52 0.66 11.38
C ILE A 333 -1.33 0.10 10.60
N GLY A 334 -0.62 0.99 9.91
CA GLY A 334 0.56 0.65 9.14
C GLY A 334 1.32 1.88 8.66
N TYR A 335 2.21 1.64 7.70
CA TYR A 335 3.09 2.65 7.16
C TYR A 335 3.11 2.60 5.64
N VAL A 336 3.16 3.79 5.03
CA VAL A 336 3.44 3.99 3.61
C VAL A 336 4.64 4.90 3.44
N ILE A 337 5.31 4.81 2.30
CA ILE A 337 6.38 5.74 1.96
C ILE A 337 5.81 6.88 1.11
N ARG A 338 5.98 8.13 1.59
CA ARG A 338 5.60 9.32 0.81
C ARG A 338 6.42 9.39 -0.48
N GLU A 339 5.73 9.44 -1.61
CA GLU A 339 6.32 9.33 -2.96
C GLU A 339 7.49 10.31 -3.20
N LYS A 340 7.36 11.57 -2.75
CA LYS A 340 8.36 12.61 -3.00
C LYS A 340 9.48 12.69 -1.96
N SER A 341 9.19 12.37 -0.70
CA SER A 341 10.15 12.61 0.40
C SER A 341 10.81 11.34 0.92
N ARG A 342 10.31 10.15 0.53
CA ARG A 342 10.72 8.83 1.04
C ARG A 342 10.60 8.70 2.56
N VAL A 343 9.78 9.54 3.17
CA VAL A 343 9.51 9.55 4.61
C VAL A 343 8.39 8.56 4.90
N PRO A 344 8.59 7.65 5.86
CA PRO A 344 7.50 6.84 6.39
C PRO A 344 6.41 7.71 6.99
N MET A 345 5.17 7.44 6.61
CA MET A 345 3.97 8.07 7.15
C MET A 345 3.11 6.96 7.75
N GLN A 346 2.77 7.10 9.04
CA GLN A 346 1.82 6.22 9.70
C GLN A 346 0.43 6.50 9.12
N VAL A 347 -0.34 5.44 8.94
CA VAL A 347 -1.68 5.46 8.38
C VAL A 347 -2.56 4.44 9.09
N ARG A 348 -3.86 4.60 9.00
CA ARG A 348 -4.82 3.57 9.39
C ARG A 348 -5.81 3.35 8.25
N ALA A 349 -5.93 2.09 7.82
CA ALA A 349 -6.94 1.69 6.86
C ALA A 349 -8.34 1.75 7.48
N ALA A 350 -9.32 2.15 6.68
CA ALA A 350 -10.73 2.03 7.02
C ALA A 350 -11.09 0.57 7.29
N PHE A 351 -11.93 0.34 8.30
CA PHE A 351 -12.42 -0.99 8.66
C PHE A 351 -13.70 -1.29 7.88
N VAL A 352 -13.70 -2.42 7.18
CA VAL A 352 -14.87 -2.91 6.42
C VAL A 352 -15.31 -4.22 7.03
N THR A 353 -16.54 -4.25 7.51
CA THR A 353 -17.23 -5.37 8.14
C THR A 353 -17.87 -6.30 7.11
N ASP A 354 -18.20 -7.52 7.52
CA ASP A 354 -18.93 -8.47 6.68
C ASP A 354 -20.28 -7.93 6.18
N GLN A 355 -20.97 -7.13 7.00
CA GLN A 355 -22.21 -6.47 6.59
C GLN A 355 -21.94 -5.48 5.43
N GLU A 356 -20.91 -4.64 5.56
CA GLU A 356 -20.53 -3.68 4.51
C GLU A 356 -20.00 -4.37 3.25
N LEU A 357 -19.44 -5.58 3.36
CA LEU A 357 -19.11 -6.41 2.20
C LEU A 357 -20.37 -6.90 1.47
N GLN A 358 -21.40 -7.34 2.22
CA GLN A 358 -22.68 -7.72 1.62
C GLN A 358 -23.38 -6.52 0.98
N GLU A 359 -23.37 -5.36 1.63
CA GLU A 359 -23.90 -4.12 1.06
C GLU A 359 -23.22 -3.75 -0.27
N LEU A 360 -21.90 -3.93 -0.38
CA LEU A 360 -21.17 -3.73 -1.63
C LEU A 360 -21.64 -4.71 -2.72
N VAL A 361 -21.79 -5.99 -2.38
CA VAL A 361 -22.28 -6.99 -3.33
C VAL A 361 -23.69 -6.65 -3.82
N THR A 362 -24.60 -6.34 -2.89
CA THR A 362 -25.97 -5.92 -3.19
C THR A 362 -25.99 -4.67 -4.07
N PHE A 363 -25.23 -3.63 -3.72
CA PHE A 363 -25.14 -2.40 -4.52
C PHE A 363 -24.73 -2.68 -5.97
N VAL A 364 -23.73 -3.54 -6.18
CA VAL A 364 -23.24 -3.89 -7.51
C VAL A 364 -24.25 -4.73 -8.28
N LEU A 365 -24.97 -5.65 -7.63
CA LEU A 365 -25.91 -6.55 -8.29
C LEU A 365 -27.25 -5.87 -8.62
N ASP A 366 -27.83 -5.11 -7.69
CA ASP A 366 -29.15 -4.48 -7.85
C ASP A 366 -29.15 -3.45 -8.98
N GLY A 367 -28.00 -2.82 -9.23
CA GLY A 367 -27.85 -1.82 -10.27
C GLY A 367 -27.38 -2.34 -11.63
N ARG A 368 -27.13 -3.65 -11.79
CA ARG A 368 -26.80 -4.24 -13.11
C ARG A 368 -28.06 -4.31 -13.97
N SER A 369 -28.21 -3.40 -14.93
CA SER A 369 -29.24 -3.53 -15.99
C SER A 369 -28.93 -4.74 -16.88
N GLU A 370 -29.94 -5.41 -17.45
CA GLU A 370 -29.85 -6.68 -18.23
C GLU A 370 -28.86 -6.70 -19.44
N GLY A 371 -28.14 -5.61 -19.73
CA GLY A 371 -27.14 -5.50 -20.81
C GLY A 371 -25.67 -5.55 -20.37
N THR A 372 -25.34 -5.57 -19.08
CA THR A 372 -23.93 -5.69 -18.62
C THR A 372 -23.43 -7.12 -18.77
N HIS A 373 -22.71 -7.40 -19.86
CA HIS A 373 -22.10 -8.70 -20.17
C HIS A 373 -20.93 -9.07 -19.23
N LEU A 374 -21.18 -9.23 -17.95
CA LEU A 374 -20.32 -10.00 -17.06
C LEU A 374 -20.85 -11.44 -17.07
N LYS A 375 -20.36 -12.27 -18.01
CA LYS A 375 -20.50 -13.72 -17.86
C LYS A 375 -19.68 -14.12 -16.64
N VAL A 376 -20.36 -14.43 -15.53
CA VAL A 376 -19.78 -15.23 -14.44
C VAL A 376 -19.40 -16.57 -15.08
N VAL A 377 -18.13 -16.72 -15.42
CA VAL A 377 -17.58 -18.02 -15.80
C VAL A 377 -17.09 -18.62 -14.49
N ALA A 378 -17.87 -19.58 -13.99
CA ALA A 378 -17.68 -20.25 -12.70
C ALA A 378 -16.46 -21.19 -12.71
#